data_AF-A0A7X0HLI2-F1
#
_entry.id   AF-A0A7X0HLI2-F1
#
_cell.length_a   1.000
_cell.length_b   1.000
_cell.length_c   1.000
_cell.angle_alpha   90.00
_cell.angle_beta   90.00
_cell.angle_gamma   90.00
#
_symmetry.space_group_name_H-M   'P 1'
#
loop_
_entity.id
_entity.type
_entity.pdbx_description
1 polymer ?
#
loop_
_entity_poly.entity_id
_entity_poly.type
_entity_poly.pdbx_seq_one_letter_code
_entity_poly.pdbx_strand_id
1 'polypeptide(L)'
;MEITSGIHAFKALAIAVELGLFSELAEGGSTTPTGVMSRHGLQSRPTELLLTACTSLGLLRRDNDDSYRNPPLSDKFLVKGKPHYFGDWITFVDRHEYPAALKLTDSLRENHPAAWGRRIQAVRASSGA
;
A
#
# COMPACT_ATOMS: atom_id res chain seq x y z
N MET A 1 4.53 8.81 19.66
CA MET A 1 3.18 8.68 19.06
C MET A 1 3.21 8.26 17.59
N GLU A 2 4.22 8.64 16.78
CA GLU A 2 4.29 8.25 15.35
C GLU A 2 4.24 6.74 15.07
N ILE A 3 4.77 5.94 16.00
CA ILE A 3 4.76 4.47 15.93
C ILE A 3 3.32 3.93 15.76
N THR A 4 2.33 4.50 16.44
CA THR A 4 0.94 4.02 16.33
C THR A 4 0.26 4.49 15.05
N SER A 5 0.57 5.70 14.57
CA SER A 5 0.03 6.22 13.30
C SER A 5 0.61 5.55 12.05
N GLY A 6 1.72 4.82 12.17
CA GLY A 6 2.38 4.14 11.04
C GLY A 6 1.45 3.17 10.29
N ILE A 7 0.47 2.58 10.97
CA ILE A 7 -0.54 1.71 10.34
C ILE A 7 -1.38 2.49 9.31
N HIS A 8 -1.83 3.69 9.65
CA HIS A 8 -2.62 4.52 8.74
C HIS A 8 -1.78 5.03 7.56
N ALA A 9 -0.54 5.44 7.82
CA ALA A 9 0.38 5.88 6.79
C ALA A 9 0.67 4.76 5.77
N PHE A 10 0.99 3.55 6.26
CA PHE A 10 1.20 2.39 5.41
C PHE A 10 -0.04 2.04 4.60
N LYS A 11 -1.22 2.03 5.23
CA LYS A 11 -2.45 1.63 4.52
C LYS A 11 -2.84 2.62 3.43
N ALA A 12 -2.63 3.93 3.63
CA ALA A 12 -2.83 4.93 2.59
C ALA A 12 -1.92 4.67 1.37
N LEU A 13 -0.62 4.39 1.62
CA LEU A 13 0.33 4.02 0.57
C LEU A 13 -0.11 2.75 -0.17
N ALA A 14 -0.48 1.69 0.58
CA ALA A 14 -0.89 0.42 -0.01
C ALA A 14 -2.14 0.54 -0.88
N ILE A 15 -3.14 1.30 -0.44
CA ILE A 15 -4.36 1.57 -1.22
C ILE A 15 -4.01 2.32 -2.51
N ALA A 16 -3.18 3.38 -2.43
CA ALA A 16 -2.79 4.14 -3.62
C ALA A 16 -1.99 3.30 -4.64
N VAL A 17 -1.14 2.38 -4.15
CA VAL A 17 -0.43 1.40 -5.00
C VAL A 17 -1.41 0.42 -5.65
N GLU A 18 -2.36 -0.13 -4.89
CA GLU A 18 -3.36 -1.08 -5.40
C GLU A 18 -4.28 -0.46 -6.46
N LEU A 19 -4.64 0.82 -6.29
CA LEU A 19 -5.38 1.58 -7.30
C LEU A 19 -4.55 1.89 -8.55
N GLY A 20 -3.23 1.73 -8.52
CA GLY A 20 -2.36 2.10 -9.64
C GLY A 20 -2.17 3.61 -9.83
N LEU A 21 -2.59 4.42 -8.85
CA LEU A 21 -2.69 5.89 -8.94
C LEU A 21 -1.39 6.54 -9.43
N PHE A 22 -0.24 6.12 -8.91
CA PHE A 22 1.05 6.71 -9.29
C PHE A 22 1.43 6.42 -10.74
N SER A 23 1.03 5.27 -11.28
CA SER A 23 1.31 4.92 -12.67
C SER A 23 0.45 5.74 -13.63
N GLU A 24 -0.83 5.91 -13.29
CA GLU A 24 -1.73 6.80 -14.04
C GLU A 24 -1.22 8.24 -14.06
N LEU A 25 -0.74 8.73 -12.92
CA LEU A 25 -0.15 10.07 -12.82
C LEU A 25 1.13 10.23 -13.63
N ALA A 26 1.93 9.17 -13.77
CA ALA A 26 3.13 9.20 -14.60
C ALA A 26 2.80 9.26 -16.10
N GLU A 27 1.68 8.65 -16.51
CA GLU A 27 1.20 8.68 -17.90
C GLU A 27 0.50 10.00 -18.25
N GLY A 28 -0.36 10.49 -17.36
CA GLY A 28 -1.17 11.70 -17.58
C GLY A 28 -0.54 13.00 -17.07
N GLY A 29 0.55 12.94 -16.32
CA GLY A 29 1.22 14.07 -15.68
C GLY A 29 0.56 14.54 -14.39
N SER A 30 -0.74 14.80 -14.41
CA SER A 30 -1.53 15.18 -13.22
C SER A 30 -2.98 14.67 -13.29
N THR A 31 -3.69 14.72 -12.16
CA THR A 31 -5.12 14.39 -12.07
C THR A 31 -5.87 15.33 -11.13
N THR A 32 -7.16 15.53 -11.36
CA THR A 32 -8.05 16.18 -10.39
C THR A 32 -8.75 15.13 -9.52
N PRO A 33 -9.35 15.50 -8.36
CA PRO A 33 -10.17 14.59 -7.57
C PRO A 33 -11.29 13.94 -8.38
N THR A 34 -11.96 14.70 -9.24
CA THR A 34 -13.00 14.18 -10.15
C THR A 34 -12.45 13.13 -11.12
N GLY A 35 -11.22 13.32 -11.62
CA GLY A 35 -10.54 12.32 -12.45
C GLY A 35 -10.29 11.00 -11.72
N VAL A 36 -9.86 11.06 -10.46
CA VAL A 36 -9.64 9.88 -9.60
C VAL A 36 -10.96 9.17 -9.29
N MET A 37 -12.01 9.93 -8.96
CA MET A 37 -13.35 9.39 -8.77
C MET A 37 -13.85 8.63 -10.01
N SER A 38 -13.72 9.25 -11.19
CA SER A 38 -14.18 8.66 -12.44
C SER A 38 -13.41 7.40 -12.82
N ARG A 39 -12.09 7.36 -12.61
CA ARG A 39 -11.26 6.20 -12.98
C ARG A 39 -11.43 5.01 -12.04
N HIS A 40 -11.54 5.27 -10.74
CA HIS A 40 -11.56 4.21 -9.72
C HIS A 40 -12.95 3.93 -9.13
N GLY A 41 -14.00 4.63 -9.59
CA GLY A 41 -15.35 4.47 -9.06
C GLY A 41 -15.51 4.91 -7.60
N LEU A 42 -14.67 5.85 -7.15
CA LEU A 42 -14.68 6.34 -5.77
C LEU A 42 -15.66 7.51 -5.59
N GLN A 43 -16.22 7.62 -4.40
CA GLN A 43 -17.05 8.77 -4.00
C GLN A 43 -16.16 9.98 -3.62
N SER A 44 -16.72 11.20 -3.60
CA SER A 44 -15.95 12.44 -3.32
C SER A 44 -15.21 12.39 -1.97
N ARG A 45 -15.93 12.17 -0.86
CA ARG A 45 -15.33 12.13 0.49
C ARG A 45 -14.15 11.16 0.63
N PRO A 46 -14.24 9.87 0.26
CA PRO A 46 -13.09 8.96 0.37
C PRO A 46 -11.96 9.31 -0.59
N THR A 47 -12.26 9.85 -1.78
CA THR A 47 -11.23 10.32 -2.71
C THR A 47 -10.42 11.46 -2.12
N GLU A 48 -11.10 12.46 -1.55
CA GLU A 48 -10.45 13.60 -0.89
C GLU A 48 -9.60 13.14 0.30
N LEU A 49 -10.09 12.21 1.10
CA LEU A 49 -9.32 11.63 2.21
C LEU A 49 -8.05 10.94 1.74
N LEU A 50 -8.13 10.12 0.69
CA LEU A 50 -6.96 9.42 0.13
C LEU A 50 -5.94 10.41 -0.43
N LEU A 51 -6.40 11.38 -1.25
CA LEU A 51 -5.52 12.39 -1.85
C LEU A 51 -4.86 13.28 -0.79
N THR A 52 -5.62 13.66 0.25
CA THR A 52 -5.11 14.44 1.38
C THR A 52 -4.07 13.64 2.16
N ALA A 53 -4.33 12.37 2.48
CA ALA A 53 -3.39 11.50 3.17
C ALA A 53 -2.12 11.28 2.33
N CYS A 54 -2.24 11.00 1.04
CA CYS A 54 -1.08 10.84 0.17
C CYS A 54 -0.27 12.13 0.04
N THR A 55 -0.92 13.29 0.02
CA THR A 55 -0.24 14.58 -0.02
C THR A 55 0.49 14.88 1.29
N SER A 56 -0.15 14.64 2.45
CA SER A 56 0.48 14.86 3.76
C SER A 56 1.65 13.90 4.03
N LEU A 57 1.62 12.70 3.46
CA LEU A 57 2.71 11.73 3.50
C LEU A 57 3.82 12.00 2.45
N GLY A 58 3.67 13.04 1.62
CA GLY A 58 4.64 13.36 0.57
C GLY A 58 4.66 12.36 -0.60
N LEU A 59 3.60 11.55 -0.75
CA LEU A 59 3.41 10.61 -1.85
C LEU A 59 2.81 11.31 -3.09
N LEU A 60 2.10 12.41 -2.89
CA LEU A 60 1.57 13.27 -3.93
C LEU A 60 1.96 14.73 -3.66
N ARG A 61 1.92 15.56 -4.70
CA ARG A 61 1.93 17.02 -4.57
C ARG A 61 0.65 17.58 -5.16
N ARG A 62 0.01 18.48 -4.41
CA ARG A 62 -1.09 19.30 -4.90
C ARG A 62 -0.54 20.57 -5.53
N ASP A 63 -1.02 20.89 -6.73
CA ASP A 63 -0.71 22.10 -7.46
C ASP A 63 -1.73 23.21 -7.22
N ASN A 64 -1.42 24.42 -7.69
CA ASN A 64 -2.25 25.61 -7.47
C ASN A 64 -3.63 25.54 -8.14
N ASP A 65 -3.80 24.65 -9.12
CA ASP A 65 -5.04 24.39 -9.86
C ASP A 65 -5.85 23.22 -9.27
N ASP A 66 -5.52 22.79 -8.04
CA ASP A 66 -6.11 21.63 -7.37
C ASP A 66 -5.89 20.28 -8.07
N SER A 67 -4.94 20.23 -9.01
CA SER A 67 -4.46 18.97 -9.56
C SER A 67 -3.39 18.33 -8.65
N TYR A 68 -3.24 17.02 -8.78
CA TYR A 68 -2.28 16.21 -8.04
C TYR A 68 -1.31 15.56 -9.02
N ARG A 69 -0.03 15.54 -8.66
CA ARG A 69 1.03 14.87 -9.45
C ARG A 69 1.98 14.09 -8.56
N ASN A 70 2.75 13.22 -9.18
CA ASN A 70 3.83 12.51 -8.50
C ASN A 70 4.96 13.48 -8.07
N PRO A 71 5.51 13.31 -6.86
CA PRO A 71 6.85 13.76 -6.53
C PRO A 71 7.91 12.79 -7.08
N PRO A 72 9.18 13.23 -7.18
CA PRO A 72 10.27 12.40 -7.70
C PRO A 72 10.40 11.03 -7.03
N LEU A 73 10.09 10.94 -5.72
CA LEU A 73 10.10 9.69 -4.98
C LEU A 73 9.06 8.71 -5.53
N SER A 74 7.80 9.12 -5.60
CA SER A 74 6.71 8.29 -6.13
C SER A 74 6.95 7.94 -7.59
N ASP A 75 7.44 8.89 -8.39
CA ASP A 75 7.80 8.64 -9.78
C ASP A 75 8.89 7.58 -9.92
N LYS A 76 9.86 7.53 -9.01
CA LYS A 76 10.98 6.58 -9.08
C LYS A 76 10.58 5.20 -8.59
N PHE A 77 9.82 5.12 -7.49
CA PHE A 77 9.61 3.88 -6.76
C PHE A 77 8.18 3.30 -6.85
N LEU A 78 7.18 4.10 -7.24
CA LEU A 78 5.77 3.68 -7.18
C LEU A 78 5.09 3.57 -8.55
N VAL A 79 5.82 3.87 -9.63
CA VAL A 79 5.35 3.70 -11.01
C VAL A 79 5.68 2.30 -11.51
N LYS A 80 4.65 1.55 -11.88
CA LYS A 80 4.80 0.17 -12.36
C LYS A 80 5.63 0.12 -13.63
N GLY A 81 6.50 -0.88 -13.74
CA GLY A 81 7.38 -1.07 -14.89
C GLY A 81 8.69 -0.27 -14.85
N LYS A 82 8.88 0.64 -13.89
CA LYS A 82 10.19 1.29 -13.71
C LYS A 82 11.19 0.36 -12.99
N PRO A 83 12.51 0.52 -13.24
CA PRO A 83 13.54 -0.37 -12.68
C PRO A 83 13.57 -0.46 -11.15
N HIS A 84 13.08 0.57 -10.45
CA HIS A 84 13.06 0.63 -9.00
C HIS A 84 11.64 0.51 -8.42
N TYR A 85 10.70 -0.06 -9.18
CA TYR A 85 9.35 -0.24 -8.70
C TYR A 85 9.33 -1.08 -7.41
N PHE A 86 8.74 -0.51 -6.36
CA PHE A 86 8.66 -1.07 -5.02
C PHE A 86 7.21 -1.43 -4.64
N GLY A 87 6.25 -1.20 -5.53
CA GLY A 87 4.84 -1.46 -5.27
C GLY A 87 4.53 -2.93 -5.01
N ASP A 88 5.23 -3.87 -5.67
CA ASP A 88 5.02 -5.31 -5.43
C ASP A 88 5.35 -5.72 -3.99
N TRP A 89 6.39 -5.13 -3.40
CA TRP A 89 6.72 -5.35 -1.99
C TRP A 89 5.65 -4.77 -1.07
N ILE A 90 5.16 -3.56 -1.37
CA ILE A 90 4.07 -2.93 -0.61
C ILE A 90 2.81 -3.82 -0.66
N THR A 91 2.45 -4.32 -1.85
CA THR A 91 1.33 -5.25 -2.03
C THR A 91 1.54 -6.56 -1.28
N PHE A 92 2.77 -7.10 -1.27
CA PHE A 92 3.09 -8.30 -0.50
C PHE A 92 2.87 -8.07 1.00
N VAL A 93 3.41 -6.98 1.56
CA VAL A 93 3.26 -6.63 2.98
C VAL A 93 1.79 -6.43 3.35
N ASP A 94 1.01 -5.71 2.53
CA ASP A 94 -0.41 -5.45 2.82
C ASP A 94 -1.26 -6.73 2.77
N ARG A 95 -0.99 -7.63 1.82
CA ARG A 95 -1.80 -8.84 1.61
C ARG A 95 -1.40 -10.02 2.48
N HIS A 96 -0.15 -10.09 2.93
CA HIS A 96 0.39 -11.26 3.63
C HIS A 96 0.88 -10.93 5.04
N GLU A 97 1.80 -9.97 5.16
CA GLU A 97 2.43 -9.64 6.45
C GLU A 97 1.46 -8.94 7.40
N TYR A 98 0.62 -8.02 6.90
CA TYR A 98 -0.34 -7.30 7.74
C TYR A 98 -1.38 -8.24 8.39
N PRO A 99 -2.03 -9.18 7.65
CA PRO A 99 -2.88 -10.20 8.28
C PRO A 99 -2.13 -11.14 9.23
N ALA A 100 -0.86 -11.45 8.97
CA ALA A 100 -0.02 -12.25 9.87
C ALA A 100 0.27 -11.48 11.17
N ALA A 101 0.52 -10.18 11.09
CA ALA A 101 0.79 -9.32 12.23
C ALA A 101 -0.36 -9.31 13.25
N LEU A 102 -1.62 -9.39 12.78
CA LEU A 102 -2.80 -9.49 13.64
C LEU A 102 -2.83 -10.77 14.50
N LYS A 103 -2.07 -11.80 14.11
CA LYS A 103 -2.01 -13.11 14.79
C LYS A 103 -0.74 -13.28 15.63
N LEU A 104 0.08 -12.24 15.77
CA LEU A 104 1.38 -12.35 16.44
C LEU A 104 1.24 -12.72 17.92
N THR A 105 0.27 -12.17 18.63
CA THR A 105 0.06 -12.49 20.06
C THR A 105 -0.21 -13.98 20.26
N ASP A 106 -1.05 -14.59 19.42
CA ASP A 106 -1.36 -16.02 19.49
C ASP A 106 -0.15 -16.86 19.09
N SER A 107 0.54 -16.45 18.03
CA SER A 107 1.77 -17.09 17.54
C SER A 107 2.88 -17.14 18.60
N LEU A 108 3.01 -16.09 19.41
CA LEU A 108 3.94 -16.04 20.54
C LEU A 108 3.53 -16.96 21.68
N ARG A 109 2.24 -17.06 21.99
CA ARG A 109 1.72 -17.92 23.05
C ARG A 109 1.84 -19.40 22.70
N GLU A 110 1.58 -19.74 21.44
CA GLU A 110 1.53 -21.10 20.94
C GLU A 110 2.87 -21.55 20.30
N ASN A 111 3.88 -20.68 20.26
CA ASN A 111 5.20 -20.93 19.69
C ASN A 111 5.16 -21.48 18.26
N HIS A 112 4.41 -20.81 17.37
CA HIS A 112 4.36 -21.15 15.95
C HIS A 112 4.53 -19.90 15.06
N PRO A 113 4.92 -20.05 13.77
CA PRO A 113 5.02 -18.92 12.85
C PRO A 113 3.64 -18.27 12.55
N ALA A 114 3.61 -16.94 12.44
CA ALA A 114 2.39 -16.19 12.12
C ALA A 114 2.09 -16.14 10.60
N ALA A 115 3.13 -15.99 9.78
CA ALA A 115 3.02 -15.71 8.35
C ALA A 115 2.91 -16.97 7.46
N TRP A 116 3.58 -18.06 7.85
CA TRP A 116 3.51 -19.34 7.16
C TRP A 116 2.66 -20.32 7.97
N GLY A 117 1.39 -20.47 7.56
CA GLY A 117 0.43 -21.33 8.26
C GLY A 117 0.89 -22.78 8.40
N ARG A 118 0.27 -23.49 9.35
CA ARG A 118 0.50 -24.90 9.76
C ARG A 118 0.69 -25.93 8.63
N ARG A 119 0.35 -25.59 7.38
CA ARG A 119 0.42 -26.47 6.22
C ARG A 119 1.85 -26.81 5.77
N ILE A 120 2.84 -25.95 6.00
CA ILE A 120 4.25 -26.27 5.64
C ILE A 120 4.92 -27.12 6.73
N GLN A 121 4.55 -26.95 8.00
CA GLN A 121 5.12 -27.73 9.10
C GLN A 121 4.63 -29.19 9.11
N ALA A 122 3.37 -29.45 8.74
CA ALA A 122 2.85 -30.81 8.62
C ALA A 122 3.63 -31.66 7.60
N VAL A 123 4.06 -31.05 6.48
CA VAL A 123 4.86 -31.73 5.43
C VAL A 123 6.29 -32.02 5.90
N ARG A 124 6.87 -31.18 6.76
CA ARG A 124 8.21 -31.42 7.34
C ARG A 124 8.18 -32.46 8.46
N ALA A 125 7.09 -32.54 9.22
CA ALA A 125 6.92 -33.56 10.26
C ALA A 125 6.67 -34.97 9.67
N SER A 126 6.06 -35.08 8.48
CA SER A 126 5.78 -36.37 7.82
C SER A 126 6.88 -36.87 6.89
N SER A 127 7.94 -36.09 6.63
CA SER A 127 9.06 -36.48 5.75
C SER A 127 10.32 -36.91 6.52
N GLY A 128 10.21 -37.02 7.85
CA GLY A 128 11.30 -37.41 8.76
C GLY A 128 10.93 -38.56 9.69
N ALA A 129 9.93 -39.38 9.33
CA ALA A 129 9.53 -40.59 10.03
C ALA A 129 9.69 -41.81 9.13
#